data_AF-A0A219ARN4-F1
#
_entry.id   AF-A0A219ARN4-F1
#
_cell.length_a   1.000
_cell.length_b   1.000
_cell.length_c   1.000
_cell.angle_alpha   90.00
_cell.angle_beta   90.00
_cell.angle_gamma   90.00
#
_symmetry.space_group_name_H-M   'P 1'
#
loop_
_entity.id
_entity.type
_entity.pdbx_description
1 polymer ?
#
loop_
_entity_poly.entity_id
_entity_poly.type
_entity_poly.pdbx_seq_one_letter_code
_entity_poly.pdbx_strand_id
1 'polypeptide(L)'
;MAFGRPTDHATKRHFISLGRPPPLPGTNKKRCERYRCRHCSKEQAAASPQRLRDHLAGWSVLKATQEQQSSSVTIPIQEQPQKKLISSGIQRISKDENDTLVYDAAAAVISDGRPFNLFESQRWHRFFARIKPGWMPPSRKTITSLLPSVDQEVRNEVLRQIRAGMDILRIYRIERQALALIDHS
;
A
#
# COMPACT_ATOMS: atom_id res chain seq x y z
N MET A 1 21.83 33.36 -16.17
CA MET A 1 22.37 32.38 -15.19
C MET A 1 22.35 31.01 -15.84
N ALA A 2 23.52 30.47 -16.20
CA ALA A 2 23.65 29.20 -16.91
C ALA A 2 23.55 28.03 -15.93
N PHE A 3 22.50 27.22 -16.03
CA PHE A 3 22.37 25.98 -15.26
C PHE A 3 23.39 24.96 -15.79
N GLY A 4 24.40 24.67 -14.97
CA GLY A 4 25.47 23.72 -15.30
C GLY A 4 24.93 22.33 -15.65
N ARG A 5 25.51 21.71 -16.68
CA ARG A 5 25.16 20.35 -17.14
C ARG A 5 25.33 19.33 -16.00
N PRO A 6 24.30 18.51 -15.70
CA PRO A 6 24.43 17.45 -14.71
C PRO A 6 25.46 16.40 -15.14
N THR A 7 26.44 16.12 -14.29
CA THR A 7 27.46 15.09 -14.49
C THR A 7 26.86 13.68 -14.48
N ASP A 8 27.47 12.75 -15.23
CA ASP A 8 26.96 11.39 -15.48
C ASP A 8 26.66 10.58 -14.20
N HIS A 9 27.34 10.91 -13.09
CA HIS A 9 27.10 10.31 -11.77
C HIS A 9 25.73 10.65 -11.17
N ALA A 10 25.19 11.86 -11.42
CA ALA A 10 23.88 12.26 -10.91
C ALA A 10 22.75 11.47 -11.59
N THR A 11 22.92 11.19 -12.90
CA THR A 11 21.95 10.44 -13.71
C THR A 11 21.79 9.01 -13.18
N LYS A 12 22.89 8.34 -12.81
CA LYS A 12 22.88 6.95 -12.31
C LYS A 12 22.10 6.76 -11.01
N ARG A 13 21.91 7.80 -10.17
CA ARG A 13 21.13 7.71 -8.93
C ARG A 13 19.64 7.38 -9.16
N HIS A 14 19.12 7.70 -10.34
CA HIS A 14 17.73 7.44 -10.70
C HIS A 14 17.50 6.05 -11.30
N PHE A 15 18.55 5.25 -11.43
CA PHE A 15 18.49 3.93 -12.02
C PHE A 15 19.06 2.86 -11.06
N ILE A 16 18.56 1.64 -11.18
CA ILE A 16 19.07 0.43 -10.52
C ILE A 16 19.81 -0.37 -11.59
N SER A 17 21.10 -0.68 -11.39
CA SER A 17 21.81 -1.58 -12.32
C SER A 17 21.28 -3.00 -12.14
N LEU A 18 20.91 -3.62 -13.26
CA LEU A 18 20.50 -5.02 -13.35
C LEU A 18 21.64 -5.92 -13.84
N GLY A 19 22.85 -5.36 -13.99
CA GLY A 19 24.01 -6.07 -14.51
C GLY A 19 23.93 -6.37 -16.00
N ARG A 20 24.84 -7.23 -16.47
CA ARG A 20 24.96 -7.63 -17.87
C ARG A 20 24.33 -9.00 -18.09
N PRO A 21 23.40 -9.16 -19.04
CA PRO A 21 22.87 -10.47 -19.39
C PRO A 21 23.95 -11.34 -20.06
N PRO A 22 23.88 -12.68 -19.89
CA PRO A 22 24.85 -13.59 -20.48
C PRO A 22 24.89 -13.48 -22.02
N PRO A 23 26.07 -13.68 -22.63
CA PRO A 23 26.20 -13.73 -24.10
C PRO A 23 25.29 -14.79 -24.69
N LEU A 24 24.75 -14.56 -25.89
CA LEU A 24 24.05 -15.63 -26.62
C LEU A 24 25.08 -16.65 -27.15
N PRO A 25 24.75 -17.95 -27.16
CA PRO A 25 25.59 -18.95 -27.80
C PRO A 25 25.84 -18.58 -29.26
N GLY A 26 27.11 -18.57 -29.69
CA GLY A 26 27.51 -18.27 -31.06
C GLY A 26 27.81 -16.79 -31.37
N THR A 27 27.79 -15.88 -30.38
CA THR A 27 28.15 -14.46 -30.61
C THR A 27 29.19 -13.95 -29.60
N ASN A 28 30.27 -13.34 -30.11
CA ASN A 28 31.31 -12.69 -29.28
C ASN A 28 30.91 -11.25 -28.85
N LYS A 29 29.65 -10.84 -29.04
CA LYS A 29 29.19 -9.48 -28.74
C LYS A 29 28.82 -9.37 -27.25
N LYS A 30 29.61 -8.59 -26.51
CA LYS A 30 29.31 -8.17 -25.13
C LYS A 30 27.98 -7.42 -25.11
N ARG A 31 26.95 -7.96 -24.45
CA ARG A 31 25.67 -7.25 -24.27
C ARG A 31 25.85 -6.02 -23.38
N CYS A 32 25.10 -4.97 -23.64
CA CYS A 32 25.12 -3.76 -22.82
C CYS A 32 24.57 -4.03 -21.41
N GLU A 33 25.03 -3.27 -20.44
CA GLU A 33 24.49 -3.26 -19.07
C GLU A 33 23.03 -2.76 -19.10
N ARG A 34 22.16 -3.35 -18.28
CA ARG A 34 20.75 -2.96 -18.19
C ARG A 34 20.49 -2.22 -16.89
N TYR A 35 19.60 -1.24 -16.97
CA TYR A 35 19.24 -0.37 -15.87
C TYR A 35 17.72 -0.28 -15.75
N ARG A 36 17.20 -0.27 -14.53
CA ARG A 36 15.78 -0.04 -14.24
C ARG A 36 15.57 1.36 -13.67
N CYS A 37 14.69 2.15 -14.27
CA CYS A 37 14.35 3.47 -13.75
C CYS A 37 13.58 3.35 -12.43
N ARG A 38 13.99 4.10 -11.40
CA ARG A 38 13.30 4.12 -10.09
C ARG A 38 11.93 4.79 -10.13
N HIS A 39 11.67 5.62 -11.13
CA HIS A 39 10.48 6.45 -11.21
C HIS A 39 9.33 5.84 -12.01
N CYS A 40 9.64 5.07 -13.06
CA CYS A 40 8.64 4.43 -13.92
C CYS A 40 8.81 2.90 -14.03
N SER A 41 9.79 2.34 -13.32
CA SER A 41 10.12 0.90 -13.32
C SER A 41 10.47 0.31 -14.69
N LYS A 42 10.58 1.11 -15.76
CA LYS A 42 10.97 0.65 -17.10
C LYS A 42 12.45 0.27 -17.14
N GLU A 43 12.73 -0.85 -17.77
CA GLU A 43 14.10 -1.32 -18.03
C GLU A 43 14.64 -0.69 -19.31
N GLN A 44 15.90 -0.27 -19.27
CA GLN A 44 16.61 0.40 -20.35
C GLN A 44 17.97 -0.28 -20.52
N ALA A 45 18.37 -0.54 -21.77
CA ALA A 45 19.74 -0.95 -22.06
C ALA A 45 20.62 0.30 -22.13
N ALA A 46 21.69 0.35 -21.33
CA ALA A 46 22.68 1.41 -21.39
C ALA A 46 23.59 1.21 -22.61
N ALA A 47 23.04 1.43 -23.80
CA ALA A 47 23.84 1.60 -25.00
C ALA A 47 24.66 2.91 -24.94
N SER A 48 24.15 3.94 -24.26
CA SER A 48 24.89 5.18 -23.97
C SER A 48 24.31 5.92 -22.74
N PRO A 49 25.13 6.70 -21.99
CA PRO A 49 24.66 7.57 -20.91
C PRO A 49 23.62 8.61 -21.36
N GLN A 50 23.68 9.00 -22.64
CA GLN A 50 22.75 9.94 -23.25
C GLN A 50 21.30 9.43 -23.23
N ARG A 51 21.07 8.14 -23.52
CA ARG A 51 19.72 7.54 -23.47
C ARG A 51 19.10 7.58 -22.08
N LEU A 52 19.91 7.44 -21.03
CA LEU A 52 19.44 7.56 -19.65
C LEU A 52 19.06 9.01 -19.33
N ARG A 53 19.82 9.99 -19.83
CA ARG A 53 19.48 11.42 -19.72
C ARG A 53 18.20 11.77 -20.47
N ASP A 54 18.06 11.31 -21.71
CA ASP A 54 16.87 11.56 -22.53
C ASP A 54 15.61 10.95 -21.90
N HIS A 55 15.75 9.75 -21.30
CA HIS A 55 14.67 9.14 -20.52
C HIS A 55 14.26 10.00 -19.30
N LEU A 56 15.23 10.53 -18.54
CA LEU A 56 14.94 11.41 -17.41
C LEU A 56 14.30 12.73 -17.86
N ALA A 57 14.76 13.31 -18.98
CA ALA A 57 14.20 14.53 -19.55
C ALA A 57 12.75 14.33 -20.03
N GLY A 58 12.46 13.20 -20.69
CA GLY A 58 11.09 12.82 -21.05
C GLY A 58 10.20 12.60 -19.83
N TRP A 59 10.76 12.05 -18.74
CA TRP A 59 10.01 11.87 -17.49
C TRP A 59 9.78 13.18 -16.74
N SER A 60 10.73 14.13 -16.73
CA SER A 60 10.54 15.44 -16.10
C SER A 60 9.49 16.28 -16.83
N VAL A 61 9.42 16.18 -18.17
CA VAL A 61 8.37 16.82 -18.97
C VAL A 61 7.01 16.20 -18.67
N LEU A 62 6.91 14.86 -18.65
CA LEU A 62 5.65 14.18 -18.28
C LEU A 62 5.20 14.49 -16.84
N LYS A 63 6.13 14.68 -15.90
CA LYS A 63 5.82 15.10 -14.54
C LYS A 63 5.28 16.55 -14.50
N ALA A 64 5.89 17.47 -15.24
CA ALA A 64 5.41 18.85 -15.37
C ALA A 64 4.04 18.91 -16.08
N THR A 65 3.82 18.08 -17.09
CA THR A 65 2.52 17.97 -17.76
C THR A 65 1.48 17.28 -16.86
N GLN A 66 1.86 16.32 -16.01
CA GLN A 66 0.95 15.72 -15.02
C GLN A 66 0.57 16.72 -13.91
N GLU A 67 1.49 17.60 -13.52
CA GLU A 67 1.23 18.70 -12.59
C GLU A 67 0.35 19.81 -13.23
N GLN A 68 0.49 20.08 -14.53
CA GLN A 68 -0.35 21.06 -15.26
C GLN A 68 -1.67 20.50 -15.82
N GLN A 69 -1.78 19.20 -16.08
CA GLN A 69 -3.04 18.55 -16.47
C GLN A 69 -3.93 18.20 -15.27
N SER A 70 -3.43 18.40 -14.05
CA SER A 70 -4.28 18.45 -12.85
C SER A 70 -5.19 19.70 -12.80
N SER A 71 -5.07 20.61 -13.78
CA SER A 71 -5.89 21.82 -13.92
C SER A 71 -7.00 21.75 -14.98
N SER A 72 -7.22 20.61 -15.65
CA SER A 72 -8.27 20.49 -16.68
C SER A 72 -8.84 19.07 -16.78
N VAL A 73 -9.42 18.57 -15.69
CA VAL A 73 -10.51 17.59 -15.77
C VAL A 73 -11.55 18.03 -14.75
N THR A 74 -12.51 18.82 -15.20
CA THR A 74 -13.75 19.08 -14.46
C THR A 74 -14.53 17.78 -14.41
N ILE A 75 -14.31 16.98 -13.36
CA ILE A 75 -15.34 16.09 -12.86
C ILE A 75 -16.24 16.99 -12.02
N PRO A 76 -17.56 17.10 -12.30
CA PRO A 76 -18.47 17.84 -11.42
C PRO A 76 -18.68 16.98 -10.17
N ILE A 77 -17.71 17.00 -9.26
CA ILE A 77 -17.94 16.63 -7.88
C ILE A 77 -18.61 17.84 -7.26
N GLN A 78 -19.90 17.69 -6.98
CA GLN A 78 -20.69 18.62 -6.18
C GLN A 78 -19.82 19.21 -5.07
N GLU A 79 -19.77 20.53 -5.02
CA GLU A 79 -19.18 21.30 -3.94
C GLU A 79 -19.68 20.76 -2.60
N GLN A 80 -18.77 20.16 -1.84
CA GLN A 80 -18.89 20.15 -0.40
C GLN A 80 -17.75 20.98 0.18
N PRO A 81 -18.07 21.74 1.25
CA PRO A 81 -17.38 22.99 1.54
C PRO A 81 -15.94 22.71 1.91
N GLN A 82 -15.05 23.57 1.40
CA GLN A 82 -13.68 23.70 1.87
C GLN A 82 -13.68 23.81 3.39
N LYS A 83 -13.46 22.69 4.09
CA LYS A 83 -13.10 22.72 5.50
C LYS A 83 -11.68 23.28 5.55
N LYS A 84 -11.65 24.57 5.86
CA LYS A 84 -10.53 25.38 6.32
C LYS A 84 -9.30 24.53 6.62
N LEU A 85 -8.26 24.77 5.84
CA LEU A 85 -6.87 24.55 6.21
C LEU A 85 -6.67 25.07 7.64
N ILE A 86 -6.73 24.17 8.62
CA ILE A 86 -6.19 24.49 9.93
C ILE A 86 -4.68 24.35 9.76
N SER A 87 -4.01 25.50 9.82
CA SER A 87 -2.57 25.63 10.00
C SER A 87 -2.15 25.18 11.41
N SER A 88 -2.48 23.94 11.76
CA SER A 88 -1.89 23.29 12.93
C SER A 88 -0.64 22.59 12.45
N GLY A 89 0.52 22.94 13.04
CA GLY A 89 1.76 22.22 12.79
C GLY A 89 1.52 20.71 12.83
N ILE A 90 2.21 19.97 11.95
CA ILE A 90 2.09 18.51 11.79
C ILE A 90 1.85 17.88 13.16
N GLN A 91 0.61 17.44 13.41
CA GLN A 91 0.26 16.81 14.68
C GLN A 91 1.11 15.54 14.78
N ARG A 92 2.05 15.54 15.73
CA ARG A 92 2.85 14.36 16.02
C ARG A 92 1.93 13.34 16.66
N ILE A 93 1.88 12.16 16.06
CA ILE A 93 1.11 11.03 16.57
C ILE A 93 1.84 10.46 17.76
N SER A 94 1.11 10.19 18.83
CA SER A 94 1.70 9.56 20.02
C SER A 94 2.07 8.11 19.69
N LYS A 95 3.00 7.53 20.45
CA LYS A 95 3.37 6.13 20.24
C LYS A 95 2.17 5.19 20.41
N ASP A 96 1.38 5.40 21.47
CA ASP A 96 0.19 4.61 21.80
C ASP A 96 -0.88 4.67 20.69
N GLU A 97 -1.12 5.87 20.17
CA GLU A 97 -2.04 6.08 19.04
C GLU A 97 -1.53 5.38 17.77
N ASN A 98 -0.22 5.48 17.49
CA ASN A 98 0.36 4.78 16.36
C ASN A 98 0.25 3.26 16.52
N ASP A 99 0.53 2.72 17.70
CA ASP A 99 0.48 1.29 17.97
C ASP A 99 -0.95 0.76 17.80
N THR A 100 -1.96 1.53 18.23
CA THR A 100 -3.38 1.24 17.99
C THR A 100 -3.71 1.20 16.49
N LEU A 101 -3.30 2.23 15.73
CA LEU A 101 -3.54 2.27 14.28
C LEU A 101 -2.82 1.14 13.52
N VAL A 102 -1.65 0.73 13.99
CA VAL A 102 -0.90 -0.38 13.42
C VAL A 102 -1.60 -1.71 13.70
N TYR A 103 -2.14 -1.89 14.91
CA TYR A 103 -2.95 -3.05 15.24
C TYR A 103 -4.21 -3.11 14.38
N ASP A 104 -4.96 -2.01 14.26
CA ASP A 104 -6.17 -1.93 13.42
C ASP A 104 -5.88 -2.25 11.95
N ALA A 105 -4.75 -1.77 11.44
CA ALA A 105 -4.30 -2.10 10.09
C ALA A 105 -4.03 -3.61 9.91
N ALA A 106 -3.45 -4.28 10.91
CA ALA A 106 -3.24 -5.72 10.89
C ALA A 106 -4.57 -6.50 11.02
N ALA A 107 -5.47 -6.04 11.89
CA ALA A 107 -6.82 -6.58 12.04
C ALA A 107 -7.61 -6.50 10.73
N ALA A 108 -7.59 -5.36 10.04
CA ALA A 108 -8.25 -5.22 8.74
C ALA A 108 -7.70 -6.20 7.69
N VAL A 109 -6.39 -6.47 7.71
CA VAL A 109 -5.78 -7.45 6.80
C VAL A 109 -6.30 -8.86 7.06
N ILE A 110 -6.40 -9.28 8.32
CA ILE A 110 -6.87 -10.62 8.68
C ILE A 110 -8.38 -10.75 8.55
N SER A 111 -9.13 -9.87 9.21
CA SER A 111 -10.58 -9.97 9.34
C SER A 111 -11.31 -9.68 8.03
N ASP A 112 -10.84 -8.71 7.24
CA ASP A 112 -11.48 -8.34 5.97
C ASP A 112 -10.78 -8.94 4.74
N GLY A 113 -9.73 -9.72 4.93
CA GLY A 113 -8.95 -10.30 3.83
C GLY A 113 -8.28 -9.25 2.94
N ARG A 114 -7.83 -8.12 3.51
CA ARG A 114 -7.13 -7.10 2.71
C ARG A 114 -5.74 -7.60 2.26
N PRO A 115 -5.26 -7.17 1.08
CA PRO A 115 -3.92 -7.52 0.64
C PRO A 115 -2.83 -7.05 1.63
N PHE A 116 -1.84 -7.88 1.91
CA PHE A 116 -0.70 -7.54 2.78
C PHE A 116 0.13 -6.33 2.30
N ASN A 117 0.01 -5.98 1.02
CA ASN A 117 0.70 -4.84 0.41
C ASN A 117 -0.19 -3.59 0.29
N LEU A 118 -1.39 -3.59 0.88
CA LEU A 118 -2.36 -2.47 0.82
C LEU A 118 -1.68 -1.14 1.15
N PHE A 119 -0.92 -1.13 2.25
CA PHE A 119 -0.28 0.05 2.78
C PHE A 119 0.99 0.45 2.03
N GLU A 120 1.56 -0.40 1.17
CA GLU A 120 2.75 -0.06 0.37
C GLU A 120 2.41 0.70 -0.92
N SER A 121 1.12 0.76 -1.29
CA SER A 121 0.66 1.46 -2.48
C SER A 121 0.81 2.96 -2.34
N GLN A 122 1.44 3.60 -3.33
CA GLN A 122 1.60 5.06 -3.37
C GLN A 122 0.27 5.82 -3.33
N ARG A 123 -0.81 5.24 -3.88
CA ARG A 123 -2.15 5.85 -3.85
C ARG A 123 -2.73 5.82 -2.43
N TRP A 124 -2.56 4.69 -1.73
CA TRP A 124 -2.96 4.56 -0.33
C TRP A 124 -2.14 5.47 0.58
N HIS A 125 -0.81 5.56 0.39
CA HIS A 125 0.01 6.53 1.11
C HIS A 125 -0.49 7.97 0.94
N ARG A 126 -0.83 8.38 -0.28
CA ARG A 126 -1.38 9.72 -0.53
C ARG A 126 -2.74 9.93 0.13
N PHE A 127 -3.58 8.90 0.13
CA PHE A 127 -4.89 8.94 0.78
C PHE A 127 -4.73 9.11 2.29
N PHE A 128 -3.94 8.28 2.95
CA PHE A 128 -3.72 8.36 4.39
C PHE A 128 -3.01 9.65 4.81
N ALA A 129 -2.05 10.15 4.02
CA ALA A 129 -1.39 11.43 4.30
C ALA A 129 -2.34 12.63 4.24
N ARG A 130 -3.44 12.55 3.48
CA ARG A 130 -4.48 13.59 3.45
C ARG A 130 -5.42 13.52 4.65
N ILE A 131 -5.73 12.31 5.11
CA ILE A 131 -6.63 12.10 6.25
C ILE A 131 -5.91 12.40 7.56
N LYS A 132 -4.69 11.88 7.72
CA LYS A 132 -3.90 12.02 8.94
C LYS A 132 -2.46 12.41 8.58
N PRO A 133 -2.20 13.71 8.38
CA PRO A 133 -0.87 14.21 8.07
C PRO A 133 0.10 13.88 9.22
N GLY A 134 1.22 13.23 8.92
CA GLY A 134 2.21 12.80 9.92
C GLY A 134 2.10 11.35 10.35
N TRP A 135 1.04 10.63 9.97
CA TRP A 135 0.99 9.18 10.12
C TRP A 135 1.67 8.49 8.95
N MET A 136 2.48 7.48 9.25
CA MET A 136 3.01 6.56 8.26
C MET A 136 2.33 5.20 8.46
N PRO A 137 1.57 4.71 7.47
CA PRO A 137 0.98 3.39 7.54
C PRO A 137 2.03 2.29 7.77
N PRO A 138 1.68 1.18 8.44
CA PRO A 138 2.64 0.13 8.75
C PRO A 138 3.17 -0.56 7.50
N SER A 139 4.44 -0.96 7.57
CA SER A 139 5.03 -1.83 6.56
C SER A 139 4.43 -3.23 6.62
N ARG A 140 4.51 -3.98 5.51
CA ARG A 140 4.14 -5.39 5.50
C ARG A 140 4.84 -6.18 6.61
N LYS A 141 6.12 -5.93 6.87
CA LYS A 141 6.88 -6.60 7.92
C LYS A 141 6.26 -6.37 9.31
N THR A 142 5.85 -5.13 9.59
CA THR A 142 5.20 -4.75 10.86
C THR A 142 3.84 -5.45 11.00
N ILE A 143 3.05 -5.49 9.93
CA ILE A 143 1.80 -6.22 9.90
C ILE A 143 2.05 -7.71 10.16
N THR A 144 2.98 -8.31 9.43
CA THR A 144 3.33 -9.73 9.55
C THR A 144 3.74 -10.11 10.97
N SER A 145 4.46 -9.25 11.70
CA SER A 145 4.82 -9.53 13.10
C SER A 145 3.62 -9.55 14.06
N LEU A 146 2.53 -8.85 13.73
CA LEU A 146 1.32 -8.80 14.56
C LEU A 146 0.30 -9.88 14.22
N LEU A 147 0.39 -10.48 13.02
CA LEU A 147 -0.59 -11.46 12.55
C LEU A 147 -0.86 -12.57 13.56
N PRO A 148 0.13 -13.20 14.23
CA PRO A 148 -0.17 -14.31 15.14
C PRO A 148 -1.09 -13.91 16.31
N SER A 149 -0.92 -12.70 16.86
CA SER A 149 -1.77 -12.20 17.95
C SER A 149 -3.18 -11.93 17.44
N VAL A 150 -3.27 -11.15 16.36
CA VAL A 150 -4.54 -10.73 15.74
C VAL A 150 -5.36 -11.95 15.29
N ASP A 151 -4.72 -12.89 14.60
CA ASP A 151 -5.35 -14.13 14.13
C ASP A 151 -5.85 -14.99 15.29
N GLN A 152 -5.10 -15.06 16.40
CA GLN A 152 -5.57 -15.79 17.58
C GLN A 152 -6.79 -15.12 18.22
N GLU A 153 -6.81 -13.79 18.31
CA GLU A 153 -7.94 -13.03 18.85
C GLU A 153 -9.19 -13.20 17.98
N VAL A 154 -9.05 -13.10 16.66
CA VAL A 154 -10.15 -13.35 15.70
C VAL A 154 -10.68 -14.78 15.84
N ARG A 155 -9.80 -15.79 15.92
CA ARG A 155 -10.22 -17.18 16.15
C ARG A 155 -10.98 -17.35 17.46
N ASN A 156 -10.48 -16.77 18.55
CA ASN A 156 -11.12 -16.86 19.86
C ASN A 156 -12.52 -16.25 19.83
N GLU A 157 -12.68 -15.11 19.16
CA GLU A 157 -13.97 -14.45 19.03
C GLU A 157 -14.95 -15.27 18.19
N VAL A 158 -14.51 -15.82 17.05
CA VAL A 158 -15.34 -16.71 16.24
C VAL A 158 -15.76 -17.95 17.03
N LEU A 159 -14.84 -18.58 17.77
CA LEU A 159 -15.15 -19.72 18.62
C LEU A 159 -16.15 -19.37 19.73
N ARG A 160 -16.04 -18.18 20.32
CA ARG A 160 -16.99 -17.67 21.32
C ARG A 160 -18.39 -17.54 20.72
N GLN A 161 -18.49 -16.97 19.51
CA GLN A 161 -19.77 -16.82 18.81
C GLN A 161 -20.39 -18.17 18.43
N ILE A 162 -19.57 -19.12 17.94
CA ILE A 162 -20.04 -20.48 17.63
C ILE A 162 -20.59 -21.16 18.88
N ARG A 163 -19.87 -21.09 20.00
CA ARG A 163 -20.33 -21.68 21.28
C ARG A 163 -21.65 -21.08 21.74
N ALA A 164 -21.75 -19.75 21.73
CA ALA A 164 -22.98 -19.05 22.10
C ALA A 164 -24.17 -19.46 21.20
N GLY A 165 -23.95 -19.58 19.89
CA GLY A 165 -24.98 -20.06 18.96
C GLY A 165 -25.39 -21.52 19.22
N MET A 166 -24.43 -22.39 19.51
CA MET A 166 -24.69 -23.79 19.84
C MET A 166 -25.49 -23.95 21.14
N ASP A 167 -25.20 -23.14 22.15
CA ASP A 167 -25.95 -23.16 23.41
C ASP A 167 -27.41 -22.76 23.20
N ILE A 168 -27.67 -21.74 22.39
CA ILE A 168 -29.02 -21.32 22.01
C ILE A 168 -29.76 -22.46 21.30
N LEU A 169 -29.15 -23.10 20.31
CA LEU A 169 -29.76 -24.22 19.58
C LEU A 169 -30.04 -25.42 20.50
N ARG A 170 -29.16 -25.66 21.47
CA ARG A 170 -29.33 -26.72 22.47
C ARG A 170 -30.55 -26.45 23.36
N ILE A 171 -30.72 -25.21 23.82
CA ILE A 171 -31.89 -24.79 24.61
C ILE A 171 -33.18 -25.01 23.81
N TYR A 172 -33.25 -24.49 22.58
CA TYR A 172 -34.42 -24.68 21.71
C TYR A 172 -34.76 -26.15 21.47
N ARG A 173 -33.74 -27.02 21.32
CA ARG A 173 -33.97 -28.45 21.15
C ARG A 173 -34.59 -29.09 22.39
N ILE A 174 -34.12 -28.72 23.58
CA ILE A 174 -34.63 -29.24 24.86
C ILE A 174 -36.08 -28.77 25.07
N GLU A 175 -36.37 -27.48 24.85
CA GLU A 175 -37.74 -26.95 24.96
C GLU A 175 -38.71 -27.66 24.03
N ARG A 176 -38.32 -27.88 22.77
CA ARG A 176 -39.15 -28.57 21.79
C ARG A 176 -39.42 -30.03 22.19
N GLN A 177 -38.43 -30.71 22.76
CA GLN A 177 -38.60 -32.07 23.27
C GLN A 177 -39.53 -32.11 24.50
N ALA A 178 -39.42 -31.14 25.40
CA ALA A 178 -40.29 -31.03 26.58
C ALA A 178 -41.76 -30.79 26.19
N LEU A 179 -42.02 -29.88 25.24
CA LEU A 179 -43.37 -29.61 24.73
C LEU A 179 -43.99 -30.85 24.07
N ALA A 180 -43.21 -31.59 23.27
CA ALA A 180 -43.70 -32.81 22.63
C ALA A 180 -44.09 -33.91 23.64
N LEU A 181 -43.46 -33.96 24.81
CA LEU A 181 -43.83 -34.90 25.87
C LEU A 181 -45.13 -34.49 26.58
N ILE A 182 -45.38 -33.19 26.73
CA ILE A 182 -46.61 -32.66 27.34
C ILE A 182 -47.82 -32.92 26.44
N ASP A 183 -47.70 -32.73 25.12
CA ASP A 183 -48.79 -32.96 24.16
C ASP A 183 -49.20 -34.44 24.02
N HIS A 184 -48.38 -35.37 24.53
CA HIS A 184 -48.65 -36.82 24.52
C HIS A 184 -49.01 -37.39 25.90
N SER A 185 -49.16 -36.54 26.93
CA SER A 185 -49.58 -36.88 28.30
C SER A 185 -51.06 -36.58 28.52
#